data_AF-A0A0S7XHX1-F1
#
_entry.id   AF-A0A0S7XHX1-F1
#
_cell.length_a   1.000
_cell.length_b   1.000
_cell.length_c   1.000
_cell.angle_alpha   90.00
_cell.angle_beta   90.00
_cell.angle_gamma   90.00
#
_symmetry.space_group_name_H-M   'P 1'
#
loop_
_entity.id
_entity.type
_entity.pdbx_description
1 polymer ?
#
loop_
_entity_poly.entity_id
_entity_poly.type
_entity_poly.pdbx_seq_one_letter_code
_entity_poly.pdbx_strand_id
1 'polypeptide(L)'
;MSEFKERRRSPRIEVSIKLPGLGQVQNISADGMWLLPENPVSIGPLLDLEFRPFAGAPLIKCKGEVVWHLKMAGTPTTAGLKFVDL
;
A
#
# COMPACT_ATOMS: atom_id res chain seq x y z
N MET A 1 -2.42 33.08 -5.60
CA MET A 1 -2.94 31.82 -5.03
C MET A 1 -2.53 30.71 -6.01
N SER A 2 -1.70 29.74 -5.61
CA SER A 2 -1.37 28.62 -6.51
C SER A 2 -2.54 27.65 -6.56
N GLU A 3 -3.00 27.30 -7.77
CA GLU A 3 -4.01 26.26 -7.96
C GLU A 3 -3.52 24.94 -7.34
N PHE A 4 -4.37 24.34 -6.51
CA PHE A 4 -4.14 22.99 -6.02
C PHE A 4 -4.23 22.03 -7.21
N LYS A 5 -3.09 21.44 -7.61
CA LYS A 5 -3.05 20.42 -8.65
C LYS A 5 -3.07 19.04 -8.01
N GLU A 6 -4.25 18.40 -8.03
CA GLU A 6 -4.41 16.99 -7.68
C GLU A 6 -3.45 16.15 -8.54
N ARG A 7 -2.45 15.52 -7.91
CA ARG A 7 -1.49 14.64 -8.61
C ARG A 7 -1.89 13.17 -8.57
N ARG A 8 -2.86 12.81 -7.72
CA ARG A 8 -3.31 11.43 -7.54
C ARG A 8 -4.34 11.10 -8.62
N ARG A 9 -4.24 9.88 -9.17
CA ARG A 9 -5.20 9.37 -10.17
C ARG A 9 -6.43 8.74 -9.52
N SER A 10 -6.30 8.29 -8.28
CA SER A 10 -7.37 7.65 -7.53
C SER A 10 -7.42 8.14 -6.09
N PRO A 11 -8.63 8.32 -5.52
CA PRO A 11 -8.79 8.65 -4.11
C PRO A 11 -8.29 7.50 -3.24
N ARG A 12 -7.81 7.84 -2.04
CA ARG A 12 -7.38 6.87 -1.03
C ARG A 12 -8.35 6.88 0.14
N ILE A 13 -8.61 5.70 0.68
CA ILE A 13 -9.40 5.50 1.88
C ILE A 13 -8.46 4.99 2.97
N GLU A 14 -8.51 5.62 4.14
CA GLU A 14 -7.78 5.17 5.32
C GLU A 14 -8.36 3.84 5.80
N VAL A 15 -7.50 2.87 6.03
CA VAL A 15 -7.85 1.51 6.47
C VAL A 15 -6.80 1.01 7.45
N SER A 16 -7.12 -0.06 8.19
CA SER A 16 -6.14 -0.77 9.02
C SER A 16 -6.24 -2.26 8.71
N ILE A 17 -5.42 -2.72 7.77
CA ILE A 17 -5.41 -4.12 7.32
C ILE A 17 -4.05 -4.71 7.63
N LYS A 18 -4.02 -5.84 8.34
CA LYS A 18 -2.79 -6.61 8.55
C LYS A 18 -2.59 -7.57 7.40
N LEU A 19 -1.46 -7.45 6.69
CA LEU A 19 -1.00 -8.40 5.67
C LEU A 19 0.08 -9.28 6.29
N PRO A 20 -0.21 -10.56 6.60
CA PRO A 20 0.76 -11.46 7.21
C PRO A 20 2.05 -11.56 6.38
N GLY A 21 3.21 -11.39 7.01
CA GLY A 21 4.51 -11.46 6.34
C GLY A 21 4.95 -10.16 5.65
N LEU A 22 4.07 -9.16 5.57
CA LEU A 22 4.32 -7.92 4.83
C LEU A 22 4.22 -6.68 5.73
N GLY A 23 3.15 -6.54 6.52
CA GLY A 23 2.99 -5.42 7.45
C GLY A 23 1.57 -4.91 7.56
N GLN A 24 1.42 -3.63 7.91
CA GLN A 24 0.11 -2.99 8.12
C GLN A 24 -0.21 -1.96 7.04
N VAL A 25 -1.34 -2.11 6.37
CA VAL A 25 -1.87 -1.13 5.41
C VAL A 25 -2.56 -0.01 6.17
N GLN A 26 -2.20 1.24 5.85
CA GLN A 26 -2.75 2.47 6.42
C GLN A 26 -3.79 3.12 5.51
N ASN A 27 -3.59 3.03 4.18
CA ASN A 27 -4.61 3.42 3.23
C ASN A 27 -4.53 2.60 1.95
N ILE A 28 -5.65 2.57 1.23
CA ILE A 28 -5.82 1.83 -0.02
C ILE A 28 -6.56 2.70 -1.04
N SER A 29 -6.22 2.52 -2.30
CA SER A 29 -6.93 3.06 -3.47
C SER A 29 -7.14 1.95 -4.49
N ALA A 30 -7.80 2.26 -5.61
CA ALA A 30 -8.00 1.29 -6.70
C ALA A 30 -6.68 0.81 -7.33
N ASP A 31 -5.61 1.58 -7.20
CA ASP A 31 -4.32 1.41 -7.87
C ASP A 31 -3.16 1.05 -6.93
N GLY A 32 -3.37 1.02 -5.61
CA GLY A 32 -2.32 0.66 -4.67
C GLY A 32 -2.67 0.84 -3.20
N MET A 33 -1.64 0.77 -2.36
CA MET A 33 -1.77 0.90 -0.92
C MET A 33 -0.52 1.52 -0.27
N TRP A 34 -0.72 2.13 0.90
CA TRP A 34 0.35 2.58 1.79
C TRP A 34 0.55 1.57 2.91
N LEU A 35 1.79 1.09 3.03
CA LEU A 35 2.19 0.01 3.93
C LEU A 35 3.18 0.54 4.99
N LEU A 36 2.99 0.09 6.23
CA LEU A 36 4.01 0.04 7.27
C LEU A 36 4.59 -1.37 7.31
N PRO A 37 5.69 -1.62 6.60
CA PRO A 37 6.25 -2.96 6.52
C PRO A 37 6.84 -3.41 7.86
N GLU A 38 6.66 -4.69 8.19
CA GLU A 38 7.24 -5.31 9.39
C GLU A 38 8.72 -5.70 9.21
N ASN A 39 9.13 -5.94 7.96
CA ASN A 39 10.50 -6.26 7.55
C ASN A 39 10.99 -5.28 6.47
N PRO A 40 12.30 -5.12 6.25
CA PRO A 40 12.79 -4.34 5.11
C PRO A 40 12.22 -4.84 3.79
N VAL A 41 11.74 -3.91 2.96
CA VAL A 41 11.19 -4.19 1.62
C VAL A 41 12.09 -3.58 0.55
N SER A 42 12.14 -4.20 -0.62
CA SER A 42 12.88 -3.71 -1.79
C SER A 42 11.92 -3.17 -2.84
N ILE A 43 12.34 -2.13 -3.57
CA ILE A 43 11.61 -1.59 -4.74
C ILE A 43 11.78 -2.54 -5.92
N GLY A 44 10.69 -2.84 -6.64
CA GLY A 44 10.72 -3.58 -7.91
C GLY A 44 10.19 -5.02 -7.88
N PRO A 45 10.48 -5.87 -6.87
CA PRO A 45 9.91 -7.22 -6.82
C PRO A 45 8.38 -7.21 -6.77
N LEU A 46 7.78 -8.15 -7.51
CA LEU A 46 6.36 -8.44 -7.42
C LEU A 46 6.07 -9.31 -6.19
N LEU A 47 5.06 -8.91 -5.43
CA LEU A 47 4.56 -9.57 -4.24
C LEU A 47 3.16 -10.11 -4.54
N ASP A 48 2.91 -11.36 -4.16
CA ASP A 48 1.54 -11.89 -4.14
C ASP A 48 0.82 -11.36 -2.90
N LEU A 49 -0.34 -10.74 -3.12
CA LEU A 49 -1.15 -10.12 -2.07
C LEU A 49 -2.48 -10.85 -1.94
N GLU A 50 -2.89 -11.07 -0.70
CA GLU A 50 -4.17 -11.68 -0.35
C GLU A 50 -4.78 -10.96 0.86
N PHE A 51 -5.90 -10.26 0.67
CA PHE A 51 -6.49 -9.44 1.74
C PHE A 51 -7.99 -9.20 1.59
N ARG A 52 -8.63 -8.75 2.67
CA ARG A 52 -10.00 -8.25 2.68
C ARG A 52 -10.00 -6.79 3.12
N PRO A 53 -10.57 -5.85 2.35
CA PRO A 53 -10.56 -4.44 2.70
C PRO A 53 -11.36 -4.13 3.97
N PHE A 54 -12.38 -4.92 4.27
CA PHE A 54 -13.17 -4.85 5.50
C PHE A 54 -13.79 -6.23 5.82
N ALA A 55 -14.28 -6.40 7.04
CA ALA A 55 -14.96 -7.63 7.46
C ALA A 55 -16.18 -7.92 6.57
N GLY A 56 -16.25 -9.12 6.00
CA GLY A 56 -17.31 -9.53 5.08
C GLY A 56 -17.08 -9.16 3.61
N ALA A 57 -16.05 -8.37 3.27
CA ALA A 57 -15.68 -8.12 1.88
C ALA A 57 -15.17 -9.41 1.20
N PRO A 58 -15.32 -9.51 -0.14
CA PRO A 58 -14.64 -10.54 -0.92
C PRO A 58 -13.13 -10.51 -0.68
N LEU A 59 -12.53 -11.69 -0.75
CA LEU A 59 -11.08 -11.83 -0.71
C LEU A 59 -10.49 -11.32 -2.02
N ILE A 60 -9.57 -10.36 -1.94
CA ILE A 60 -8.83 -9.84 -3.08
C ILE A 60 -7.50 -10.57 -3.15
N LYS A 61 -7.19 -11.10 -4.34
CA LYS A 61 -5.89 -11.68 -4.68
C LYS A 61 -5.33 -10.92 -5.88
N CYS A 62 -4.17 -10.29 -5.73
CA CYS A 62 -3.53 -9.53 -6.80
C CYS A 62 -2.01 -9.55 -6.64
N LYS A 63 -1.29 -9.03 -7.64
CA LYS A 63 0.14 -8.74 -7.48
C LYS A 63 0.37 -7.28 -7.12
N GLY A 64 1.43 -7.05 -6.38
CA GLY A 64 1.83 -5.74 -5.92
C GLY A 64 3.31 -5.48 -6.16
N GLU A 65 3.66 -4.29 -6.60
CA GLU A 65 5.05 -3.83 -6.70
C GLU A 65 5.29 -2.72 -5.69
N VAL A 66 6.33 -2.84 -4.87
CA VAL A 66 6.80 -1.71 -4.05
C VAL A 66 7.44 -0.69 -4.99
N VAL A 67 6.85 0.50 -5.07
CA VAL A 67 7.29 1.58 -5.98
C VAL A 67 8.09 2.68 -5.28
N TRP A 68 8.00 2.76 -3.95
CA TRP A 68 8.84 3.61 -3.11
C TRP A 68 8.84 3.12 -1.67
N HIS A 69 9.89 3.44 -0.93
CA HIS A 69 9.90 3.37 0.53
C HIS A 69 10.65 4.56 1.12
N LEU A 70 10.28 4.95 2.33
CA LEU A 70 10.88 6.04 3.08
C LEU A 70 11.18 5.55 4.50
N LYS A 71 12.40 5.79 4.97
CA LYS A 71 12.82 5.56 6.36
C LYS A 71 13.38 6.86 6.91
N MET A 72 12.70 7.44 7.91
CA MET A 72 13.21 8.58 8.67
C MET A 72 13.84 8.10 9.97
N ALA A 73 14.80 8.85 10.50
CA ALA A 73 15.43 8.52 11.77
C ALA A 73 14.36 8.49 12.89
N GLY A 74 14.27 7.37 13.60
CA GLY A 74 13.32 7.20 14.71
C GLY A 74 11.88 6.86 14.29
N THR A 75 11.58 6.67 13.00
CA THR A 75 10.24 6.25 12.55
C THR A 75 10.25 4.84 11.96
N PRO A 76 9.10 4.13 11.94
CA PRO A 76 8.94 2.96 11.11
C PRO A 76 9.25 3.27 9.64
N THR A 77 9.75 2.26 8.92
CA THR A 77 9.82 2.34 7.46
C THR A 77 8.40 2.40 6.92
N THR A 78 8.20 3.16 5.86
CA THR A 78 6.92 3.23 5.15
C THR A 78 7.15 2.91 3.67
N ALA A 79 6.17 2.31 3.01
CA ALA A 79 6.29 1.90 1.63
C ALA A 79 5.00 2.13 0.86
N GLY A 80 5.11 2.52 -0.40
CA GLY A 80 3.98 2.53 -1.33
C GLY A 80 4.05 1.31 -2.22
N LEU A 81 2.93 0.61 -2.31
CA LEU A 81 2.75 -0.52 -3.18
C LEU A 81 1.72 -0.16 -4.26
N LYS A 82 2.03 -0.50 -5.51
CA LYS A 82 1.14 -0.35 -6.66
C LYS A 82 0.61 -1.73 -7.04
N PHE A 83 -0.67 -1.83 -7.35
CA PHE A 83 -1.24 -3.08 -7.87
C PHE A 83 -0.85 -3.30 -9.34
N VAL A 84 -0.50 -4.54 -9.64
CA VAL A 84 -0.17 -5.05 -10.97
C VAL A 84 -1.13 -6.20 -11.20
N ASP A 85 -2.02 -6.07 -12.20
CA ASP A 85 -3.05 -7.05 -12.55
C ASP A 85 -4.13 -7.24 -11.45
N LEU A 86 -5.08 -6.31 -11.39
CA LEU A 86 -6.24 -6.35 -10.50
C LEU A 86 -7.54 -6.54 -11.29
#